data_AF-A0A5K1CRW8-F1
#
_entry.id   AF-A0A5K1CRW8-F1
#
_cell.length_a   1.000
_cell.length_b   1.000
_cell.length_c   1.000
_cell.angle_alpha   90.00
_cell.angle_beta   90.00
_cell.angle_gamma   90.00
#
_symmetry.space_group_name_H-M   'P 1'
#
loop_
_entity.id
_entity.type
_entity.pdbx_description
1 polymer ?
#
loop_
_entity_poly.entity_id
_entity_poly.type
_entity_poly.pdbx_seq_one_letter_code
_entity_poly.pdbx_strand_id
1 'polypeptide(L)' 'AAAMFKVTRNETPHIPDNLSLEGKDFLCRCLQVNPTDRATAVELLGHSFVGGSLHQEISSYHETVLLMKKL' A
#
# COMPACT_ATOMS: atom_id res chain seq x y z
N ALA A 1 -4.18 -15.63 19.92
CA ALA A 1 -5.22 -14.89 19.18
C ALA A 1 -5.39 -13.51 19.80
N ALA A 2 -4.92 -12.45 19.13
CA ALA A 2 -5.03 -11.06 19.62
C ALA A 2 -5.58 -10.09 18.55
N ALA A 3 -5.78 -10.56 17.32
CA ALA A 3 -6.20 -9.73 16.19
C ALA A 3 -7.67 -9.28 16.26
N MET A 4 -8.55 -10.00 17.00
CA MET A 4 -9.99 -9.69 17.04
C MET A 4 -10.39 -8.66 18.11
N PHE A 5 -9.52 -8.30 19.06
CA PHE A 5 -9.87 -7.45 20.20
C PHE A 5 -9.54 -5.95 20.04
N LYS A 6 -8.88 -5.54 18.94
CA LYS A 6 -8.43 -4.16 18.72
C LYS A 6 -9.33 -3.33 17.80
N VAL A 7 -10.43 -3.88 17.31
CA VAL A 7 -11.38 -3.15 16.42
C VAL A 7 -12.25 -2.15 17.20
N THR A 8 -12.26 -2.22 18.54
CA THR A 8 -13.23 -1.50 19.39
C THR A 8 -12.79 -0.13 19.90
N ARG A 9 -11.57 0.36 19.59
CA ARG A 9 -11.02 1.57 20.24
C ARG A 9 -10.83 2.80 19.37
N ASN A 10 -11.08 2.76 18.06
CA ASN A 10 -10.73 3.87 17.16
C ASN A 10 -9.26 4.35 17.34
N GLU A 11 -8.37 3.48 17.82
CA GLU A 11 -6.96 3.80 18.01
C GLU A 11 -6.17 3.35 16.78
N THR A 12 -5.26 4.19 16.29
CA THR A 12 -4.32 3.77 15.25
C THR A 12 -3.44 2.64 15.81
N PRO A 13 -3.35 1.49 15.14
CA PRO A 13 -2.49 0.40 15.59
C PRO A 13 -1.02 0.84 15.55
N HIS A 14 -0.22 0.31 16.48
CA HIS A 14 1.22 0.56 16.50
C HIS A 14 1.87 0.13 15.18
N ILE A 15 2.60 1.05 14.53
CA ILE A 15 3.36 0.77 13.32
C ILE A 15 4.65 0.03 13.70
N PRO A 16 4.95 -1.14 13.12
CA PRO A 16 6.17 -1.88 13.40
C PRO A 16 7.44 -1.08 13.08
N ASP A 17 8.46 -1.18 13.96
CA ASP A 17 9.71 -0.43 13.79
C ASP A 17 10.61 -0.96 12.66
N ASN A 18 10.46 -2.24 12.31
CA ASN A 18 11.24 -2.94 11.28
C ASN A 18 10.82 -2.62 9.84
N LEU A 19 9.87 -1.69 9.65
CA LEU A 19 9.48 -1.20 8.34
C LEU A 19 10.44 -0.12 7.83
N SER A 20 10.57 -0.04 6.50
CA SER A 20 11.24 1.10 5.85
C SER A 20 10.50 2.40 6.16
N LEU A 21 11.16 3.54 5.96
CA LEU A 21 10.54 4.85 6.16
C LEU A 21 9.28 5.01 5.29
N GLU A 22 9.35 4.55 4.05
CA GLU A 22 8.24 4.58 3.08
C GLU A 22 7.11 3.64 3.50
N GLY A 23 7.43 2.47 4.06
CA GLY A 23 6.42 1.55 4.59
C GLY A 23 5.69 2.12 5.80
N LYS A 24 6.42 2.82 6.68
CA LYS A 24 5.82 3.54 7.83
C LYS A 24 4.90 4.66 7.34
N ASP A 25 5.35 5.50 6.40
CA ASP A 25 4.53 6.59 5.84
C ASP A 25 3.25 6.05 5.17
N PHE A 26 3.38 5.00 4.37
CA PHE A 26 2.25 4.35 3.71
C PHE A 26 1.19 3.87 4.72
N LEU A 27 1.61 3.16 5.77
CA LEU A 27 0.68 2.67 6.78
C LEU A 27 0.04 3.81 7.58
N CYS A 28 0.76 4.90 7.86
CA CYS A 28 0.20 6.09 8.49
C CYS A 28 -0.93 6.71 7.65
N ARG A 29 -0.81 6.72 6.32
CA ARG A 29 -1.87 7.22 5.42
C ARG A 29 -3.09 6.27 5.36
N CYS A 30 -2.85 4.97 5.44
CA CYS A 30 -3.91 3.95 5.46
C CYS A 30 -4.71 3.94 6.77
N LEU A 31 -4.02 4.08 7.91
CA LEU A 31 -4.56 3.81 9.24
C LEU A 31 -5.04 5.08 9.98
N GLN A 32 -5.48 6.09 9.21
CA GLN A 32 -6.11 7.30 9.74
C GLN A 32 -7.46 6.97 10.39
N VAL A 33 -7.58 7.34 11.67
CA VAL A 33 -8.79 7.12 12.49
C VAL A 33 -9.96 7.89 11.90
N ASN A 34 -9.73 9.17 11.58
CA ASN A 34 -10.71 9.99 10.91
C ASN A 34 -10.82 9.57 9.43
N PRO A 35 -12.00 9.12 8.96
CA PRO A 35 -12.17 8.70 7.58
C PRO A 35 -11.90 9.83 6.56
N THR A 36 -12.11 11.10 6.93
CA THR A 36 -11.86 12.22 6.00
C THR A 36 -10.38 12.48 5.76
N ASP A 37 -9.52 12.08 6.70
CA ASP A 37 -8.07 12.29 6.62
C ASP A 37 -7.37 11.08 5.97
N ARG A 38 -8.11 9.99 5.74
CA ARG A 38 -7.61 8.77 5.12
C ARG A 38 -7.39 8.99 3.63
N ALA A 39 -6.17 8.69 3.18
CA ALA A 39 -5.83 8.78 1.77
C ALA A 39 -6.73 7.86 0.93
N THR A 40 -7.10 8.34 -0.25
CA THR A 40 -7.89 7.57 -1.23
C THR A 40 -7.06 6.41 -1.79
N ALA A 41 -7.75 5.40 -2.34
CA ALA A 41 -7.08 4.28 -3.01
C ALA A 41 -6.15 4.77 -4.14
N VAL A 42 -6.53 5.83 -4.86
CA VAL A 42 -5.73 6.42 -5.94
C VAL A 42 -4.42 7.00 -5.40
N GLU A 43 -4.49 7.76 -4.30
CA GLU A 43 -3.29 8.34 -3.67
C GLU A 43 -2.39 7.27 -3.07
N LEU A 44 -2.98 6.23 -2.45
CA LEU A 44 -2.23 5.11 -1.87
C LEU A 44 -1.52 4.28 -2.93
N LEU A 45 -2.17 4.00 -4.07
CA LEU A 45 -1.55 3.28 -5.19
C LEU A 45 -0.42 4.07 -5.84
N GLY A 46 -0.47 5.41 -5.79
CA GLY A 46 0.60 6.28 -6.26
C GLY A 46 1.78 6.42 -5.28
N HIS A 47 1.69 5.88 -4.06
CA HIS A 47 2.73 5.99 -3.06
C HIS A 47 3.95 5.14 -3.41
N SER A 48 5.17 5.65 -3.19
CA SER A 48 6.44 4.98 -3.56
C SER A 48 6.59 3.56 -2.99
N PHE A 49 5.99 3.30 -1.83
CA PHE A 49 5.95 1.96 -1.21
C PHE A 49 5.28 0.89 -2.10
N VAL A 50 4.25 1.27 -2.87
CA VAL A 50 3.49 0.36 -3.75
C VAL A 50 3.89 0.55 -5.21
N GLY A 51 4.09 1.81 -5.62
CA GLY A 51 4.40 2.18 -7.00
C GLY A 51 5.68 1.56 -7.54
N GLY A 52 6.70 1.35 -6.68
CA GLY A 52 7.94 0.68 -7.10
C GLY A 52 7.72 -0.75 -7.59
N SER A 53 6.90 -1.53 -6.89
CA SER A 53 6.60 -2.92 -7.26
C SER A 53 5.58 -3.02 -8.41
N LEU A 54 4.56 -2.16 -8.43
CA LEU A 54 3.60 -2.11 -9.54
C LEU A 54 4.26 -1.74 -10.86
N HIS A 55 5.22 -0.80 -10.85
CA HIS A 55 5.92 -0.42 -12.08
C HIS A 55 6.75 -1.57 -12.65
N GLN A 56 7.40 -2.37 -11.79
CA GLN A 56 8.12 -3.57 -12.25
C GLN A 56 7.18 -4.63 -12.83
N GLU A 57 6.05 -4.90 -12.17
CA GLU A 57 5.08 -5.86 -12.68
C GLU A 57 4.42 -5.40 -13.98
N ILE A 58 3.93 -4.16 -14.05
CA ILE A 58 3.29 -3.62 -15.25
C ILE A 58 4.28 -3.58 -16.42
N SER A 59 5.54 -3.21 -16.18
CA SER A 59 6.58 -3.23 -17.22
C SER A 59 6.81 -4.65 -17.75
N SER A 60 6.89 -5.65 -16.86
CA SER A 60 7.03 -7.07 -17.22
C SER A 60 5.83 -7.58 -18.02
N TYR A 61 4.60 -7.28 -17.58
CA TYR A 61 3.38 -7.64 -18.30
C TYR A 61 3.30 -6.93 -19.66
N HIS A 62 3.70 -5.67 -19.74
CA HIS A 62 3.71 -4.92 -20.99
C HIS A 62 4.70 -5.52 -22.00
N GLU A 63 5.91 -5.90 -21.56
CA GLU A 63 6.89 -6.59 -22.42
C GLU A 63 6.37 -7.95 -22.92
N THR A 64 5.80 -8.77 -22.02
CA THR A 64 5.25 -10.08 -22.41
C THR A 64 4.08 -9.94 -23.38
N VAL A 65 3.19 -8.97 -23.18
CA VAL A 65 2.08 -8.69 -24.12
C VAL A 65 2.60 -8.19 -25.46
N LEU A 66 3.65 -7.35 -25.49
CA LEU A 66 4.30 -6.95 -26.75
C LEU A 66 4.91 -8.16 -27.48
N LEU A 67 5.53 -9.07 -26.74
CA LEU A 67 6.12 -10.29 -27.30
C LEU A 67 5.04 -11.20 -27.90
N MET A 68 3.89 -11.35 -27.24
CA MET A 68 2.74 -12.13 -27.75
C MET A 68 2.14 -11.53 -29.02
N LYS A 69 2.19 -10.21 -29.19
CA LYS A 69 1.73 -9.52 -30.42
C LYS A 69 2.72 -9.57 -31.58
N LYS A 70 3.93 -10.08 -31.35
CA LYS A 70 5.00 -10.17 -32.36
C LYS A 70 5.12 -11.55 -33.00
N LEU A 71 4.30 -12.50 -32.56
CA LEU A 71 4.07 -13.82 -33.16
C LEU A 71 2.88 -13.73 -34.13
#